data_AF-A0A430VUF2-F1
#
_entry.id   AF-A0A430VUF2-F1
#
_cell.length_a   1.000
_cell.length_b   1.000
_cell.length_c   1.000
_cell.angle_alpha   90.00
_cell.angle_beta   90.00
_cell.angle_gamma   90.00
#
_symmetry.space_group_name_H-M   'P 1'
#
loop_
_entity.id
_entity.type
_entity.pdbx_description
1 polymer ?
#
loop_
_entity_poly.entity_id
_entity_poly.type
_entity_poly.pdbx_seq_one_letter_code
_entity_poly.pdbx_strand_id
1 'polypeptide(L)'
;MPRWYAREEALRLALDFFQGDELRASVFLHRYALKDPEGRLLEATPEEMWQRLVQGVTRVEKGATQEFSWLFSDFRFVPGGRILFGLGNWRRSTLFNCYYIPIREDSVKGITRFLDEAARTFAYGGGVGSNADALRPKGAKVGNAGMGSSEAVSLMELFSTLAGVMGASGS
;
A
#
# COMPACT_ATOMS: atom_id res chain seq x y z
N MET A 1 15.15 -11.73 22.24
CA MET A 1 15.13 -10.51 21.40
C MET A 1 15.01 -10.95 19.95
N PRO A 2 14.26 -10.27 19.08
CA PRO A 2 14.25 -10.62 17.65
C PRO A 2 15.68 -10.52 17.12
N ARG A 3 16.11 -11.52 16.34
CA ARG A 3 17.37 -11.45 15.60
C ARG A 3 17.20 -10.40 14.50
N TRP A 4 18.16 -9.51 14.34
CA TRP A 4 18.27 -8.62 13.20
C TRP A 4 19.58 -8.91 12.45
N TYR A 5 19.62 -8.57 11.18
CA TYR A 5 20.76 -8.80 10.29
C TYR A 5 21.51 -7.50 10.03
N ALA A 6 22.84 -7.55 10.04
CA ALA A 6 23.65 -6.50 9.44
C ALA A 6 23.39 -6.45 7.93
N ARG A 7 23.56 -5.28 7.30
CA ARG A 7 23.21 -5.10 5.88
C ARG A 7 24.03 -6.01 4.96
N GLU A 8 25.30 -6.16 5.25
CA GLU A 8 26.25 -7.00 4.52
C GLU A 8 25.91 -8.49 4.68
N GLU A 9 25.51 -8.91 5.90
CA GLU A 9 25.07 -10.27 6.18
C GLU A 9 23.78 -10.60 5.41
N ALA A 10 22.79 -9.72 5.48
CA ALA A 10 21.52 -9.89 4.78
C ALA A 10 21.71 -9.92 3.26
N LEU A 11 22.56 -9.04 2.71
CA LEU A 11 22.89 -9.04 1.28
C LEU A 11 23.53 -10.35 0.86
N ARG A 12 24.49 -10.85 1.63
CA ARG A 12 25.15 -12.14 1.34
C ARG A 12 24.14 -13.29 1.32
N LEU A 13 23.24 -13.36 2.31
CA LEU A 13 22.22 -14.40 2.39
C LEU A 13 21.20 -14.30 1.25
N ALA A 14 20.75 -13.09 0.92
CA ALA A 14 19.85 -12.86 -0.21
C ALA A 14 20.51 -13.23 -1.55
N LEU A 15 21.79 -12.89 -1.75
CA LEU A 15 22.54 -13.26 -2.95
C LEU A 15 22.69 -14.78 -3.07
N ASP A 16 22.99 -15.47 -1.97
CA ASP A 16 23.07 -16.94 -1.95
C ASP A 16 21.74 -17.56 -2.38
N PHE A 17 20.62 -17.12 -1.78
CA PHE A 17 19.28 -17.57 -2.15
C PHE A 17 18.95 -17.31 -3.63
N PHE A 18 19.30 -16.13 -4.15
CA PHE A 18 19.06 -15.75 -5.54
C PHE A 18 20.17 -16.16 -6.50
N GLN A 19 21.07 -17.06 -6.10
CA GLN A 19 22.15 -17.61 -6.95
C GLN A 19 23.04 -16.53 -7.58
N GLY A 20 23.31 -15.46 -6.84
CA GLY A 20 24.13 -14.32 -7.25
C GLY A 20 23.39 -13.21 -8.00
N ASP A 21 22.06 -13.28 -8.17
CA ASP A 21 21.30 -12.20 -8.79
C ASP A 21 21.18 -10.97 -7.85
N GLU A 22 22.04 -9.97 -8.10
CA GLU A 22 22.12 -8.74 -7.32
C GLU A 22 20.83 -7.89 -7.39
N LEU A 23 20.15 -7.88 -8.53
CA LEU A 23 18.92 -7.11 -8.70
C LEU A 23 17.81 -7.68 -7.84
N ARG A 24 17.62 -9.01 -7.87
CA ARG A 24 16.59 -9.68 -7.05
C ARG A 24 16.89 -9.54 -5.56
N ALA A 25 18.15 -9.73 -5.17
CA ALA A 25 18.57 -9.57 -3.78
C ALA A 25 18.34 -8.14 -3.27
N SER A 26 18.76 -7.13 -4.03
CA SER A 26 18.61 -5.73 -3.65
C SER A 26 17.14 -5.29 -3.60
N VAL A 27 16.32 -5.68 -4.58
CA VAL A 27 14.88 -5.39 -4.60
C VAL A 27 14.19 -6.04 -3.41
N PHE A 28 14.48 -7.31 -3.11
CA PHE A 28 13.92 -8.02 -1.96
C PHE A 28 14.22 -7.30 -0.65
N LEU A 29 15.50 -7.05 -0.36
CA LEU A 29 15.92 -6.40 0.90
C LEU A 29 15.42 -4.96 1.02
N HIS A 30 15.31 -4.25 -0.10
CA HIS A 30 14.85 -2.87 -0.08
C HIS A 30 13.33 -2.78 0.10
N ARG A 31 12.55 -3.59 -0.63
CA ARG A 31 11.10 -3.43 -0.79
C ARG A 31 10.25 -4.38 0.05
N TYR A 32 10.72 -5.61 0.33
CA TYR A 32 9.86 -6.68 0.85
C TYR A 32 10.31 -7.27 2.19
N ALA A 33 11.62 -7.34 2.42
CA ALA A 33 12.15 -7.82 3.69
C ALA A 33 11.63 -6.96 4.85
N LEU A 34 11.14 -7.62 5.90
CA LEU A 34 10.66 -6.97 7.10
C LEU A 34 11.80 -6.20 7.76
N LYS A 35 11.49 -4.99 8.20
CA LYS A 35 12.38 -4.13 8.99
C LYS A 35 11.69 -3.76 10.28
N ASP A 36 12.48 -3.52 11.32
CA ASP A 36 11.97 -2.98 12.57
C ASP A 36 11.77 -1.44 12.50
N PRO A 37 11.27 -0.79 13.56
CA PRO A 37 11.10 0.67 13.59
C PRO A 37 12.38 1.48 13.37
N GLU A 38 13.54 0.92 13.71
CA GLU A 38 14.85 1.53 13.48
C GLU A 38 15.41 1.28 12.07
N GLY A 39 14.67 0.52 11.24
CA GLY A 39 15.04 0.20 9.86
C GLY A 39 16.01 -0.98 9.72
N ARG A 40 16.29 -1.71 10.80
CA ARG A 40 17.14 -2.90 10.78
C ARG A 40 16.39 -4.07 10.16
N LEU A 41 17.07 -4.87 9.35
CA LEU A 41 16.49 -6.01 8.66
C LEU A 41 16.19 -7.14 9.65
N LEU A 42 14.95 -7.59 9.67
CA LEU A 42 14.49 -8.77 10.42
C LEU A 42 14.40 -10.01 9.53
N GLU A 43 14.41 -9.82 8.21
CA GLU A 43 14.41 -10.86 7.19
C GLU A 43 15.57 -10.64 6.23
N ALA A 44 16.28 -11.69 5.89
CA ALA A 44 17.40 -11.74 4.97
C ALA A 44 17.11 -12.61 3.74
N THR A 45 16.19 -13.58 3.82
CA THR A 45 15.80 -14.42 2.67
C THR A 45 14.28 -14.45 2.43
N PRO A 46 13.83 -14.75 1.21
CA PRO A 46 12.42 -14.95 0.90
C PRO A 46 11.75 -16.04 1.74
N GLU A 47 12.49 -17.04 2.23
CA GLU A 47 11.94 -18.10 3.08
C GLU A 47 11.46 -17.55 4.42
N GLU A 48 12.20 -16.62 5.02
CA GLU A 48 11.80 -15.95 6.27
C GLU A 48 10.55 -15.09 6.04
N MET A 49 10.49 -14.38 4.90
CA MET A 49 9.28 -13.67 4.49
C MET A 49 8.09 -14.64 4.34
N TRP A 50 8.27 -15.79 3.69
CA TRP A 50 7.19 -16.78 3.55
C TRP A 50 6.69 -17.26 4.90
N GLN A 51 7.58 -17.51 5.87
CA GLN A 51 7.17 -17.86 7.24
C GLN A 51 6.31 -16.77 7.87
N ARG A 52 6.68 -15.49 7.72
CA ARG A 52 5.84 -14.36 8.17
C ARG A 52 4.46 -14.37 7.49
N LEU A 53 4.41 -14.56 6.17
CA LEU A 53 3.15 -14.57 5.42
C LEU A 53 2.25 -15.72 5.89
N VAL A 54 2.80 -16.94 6.02
CA VAL A 54 2.07 -18.10 6.54
C VAL A 54 1.53 -17.81 7.94
N GLN A 55 2.35 -17.30 8.85
CA GLN A 55 1.88 -16.93 10.21
C GLN A 55 0.80 -15.85 10.16
N GLY A 56 0.91 -14.89 9.24
CA GLY A 56 -0.08 -13.83 9.04
C GLY A 56 -1.44 -14.38 8.60
N VAL A 57 -1.47 -15.25 7.59
CA VAL A 57 -2.72 -15.83 7.08
C VAL A 57 -3.34 -16.81 8.08
N THR A 58 -2.53 -17.67 8.69
CA THR A 58 -3.00 -18.74 9.59
C THR A 58 -3.53 -18.25 10.93
N ARG A 59 -3.30 -16.98 11.28
CA ARG A 59 -4.01 -16.31 12.38
C ARG A 59 -5.52 -16.18 12.12
N VAL A 60 -5.90 -16.06 10.85
CA VAL A 60 -7.29 -15.93 10.41
C VAL A 60 -7.82 -17.30 9.95
N GLU A 61 -7.11 -17.95 9.03
CA GLU A 61 -7.48 -19.26 8.47
C GLU A 61 -6.74 -20.38 9.23
N LYS A 62 -7.37 -20.93 10.26
CA LYS A 62 -6.75 -21.93 11.13
C LYS A 62 -6.67 -23.28 10.44
N GLY A 63 -5.56 -24.00 10.65
CA GLY A 63 -5.38 -25.38 10.17
C GLY A 63 -4.80 -25.50 8.76
N ALA A 64 -4.65 -24.40 8.02
CA ALA A 64 -4.14 -24.39 6.64
C ALA A 64 -2.63 -24.07 6.51
N THR A 65 -1.85 -24.26 7.57
CA THR A 65 -0.43 -23.86 7.62
C THR A 65 0.40 -24.55 6.54
N GLN A 66 0.15 -25.83 6.29
CA GLN A 66 0.93 -26.61 5.34
C GLN A 66 0.64 -26.20 3.90
N GLU A 67 -0.63 -25.93 3.60
CA GLU A 67 -1.14 -25.46 2.33
C GLU A 67 -0.57 -24.08 2.00
N PHE A 68 -0.61 -23.14 2.95
CA PHE A 68 -0.02 -21.81 2.73
C PHE A 68 1.51 -21.84 2.65
N SER A 69 2.17 -22.71 3.42
CA SER A 69 3.63 -22.88 3.31
C SER A 69 4.02 -23.39 1.93
N TRP A 70 3.32 -24.41 1.44
CA TRP A 70 3.48 -24.91 0.09
C TRP A 70 3.20 -23.81 -0.95
N LEU A 71 2.09 -23.10 -0.81
CA LEU A 71 1.64 -22.06 -1.74
C LEU A 71 2.65 -20.90 -1.89
N PHE A 72 3.24 -20.43 -0.79
CA PHE A 72 4.21 -19.32 -0.85
C PHE A 72 5.63 -19.79 -1.22
N SER A 73 5.99 -21.02 -0.86
CA SER A 73 7.33 -21.55 -1.12
C SER A 73 7.67 -21.56 -2.61
N ASP A 74 8.95 -21.30 -2.90
CA ASP A 74 9.52 -21.27 -4.26
C ASP A 74 8.77 -20.33 -5.22
N PHE A 75 8.19 -19.24 -4.71
CA PHE A 75 7.39 -18.29 -5.49
C PHE A 75 6.23 -18.93 -6.29
N ARG A 76 5.71 -20.10 -5.87
CA ARG A 76 4.56 -20.76 -6.52
C ARG A 76 3.35 -19.84 -6.63
N PHE A 77 3.17 -19.00 -5.61
CA PHE A 77 2.24 -17.89 -5.64
C PHE A 77 2.90 -16.64 -5.06
N VAL A 78 2.78 -15.53 -5.80
CA VAL A 78 3.29 -14.22 -5.38
C VAL A 78 2.11 -13.27 -5.22
N PRO A 79 1.68 -12.97 -3.98
CA PRO A 79 0.61 -12.01 -3.74
C PRO A 79 1.06 -10.58 -4.11
N GLY A 80 0.08 -9.66 -4.19
CA GLY A 80 0.38 -8.26 -4.46
C GLY A 80 1.39 -7.65 -3.47
N GLY A 81 2.21 -6.72 -3.94
CA GLY A 81 3.33 -6.17 -3.16
C GLY A 81 2.94 -5.61 -1.77
N ARG A 82 1.74 -5.02 -1.62
CA ARG A 82 1.23 -4.58 -0.30
C ARG A 82 1.00 -5.72 0.67
N ILE A 83 0.60 -6.90 0.20
CA ILE A 83 0.45 -8.09 1.04
C ILE A 83 1.84 -8.57 1.49
N LEU A 84 2.80 -8.66 0.54
CA LEU A 84 4.19 -9.01 0.86
C LEU A 84 4.80 -8.07 1.91
N PHE A 85 4.53 -6.77 1.79
CA PHE A 85 5.01 -5.76 2.72
C PHE A 85 4.28 -5.75 4.07
N GLY A 86 2.94 -5.78 4.06
CA GLY A 86 2.12 -5.44 5.21
C GLY A 86 1.67 -6.63 6.06
N LEU A 87 1.55 -7.83 5.47
CA LEU A 87 1.02 -8.98 6.20
C LEU A 87 2.04 -9.44 7.26
N GLY A 88 1.65 -9.39 8.53
CA GLY A 88 2.55 -9.71 9.64
C GLY A 88 3.59 -8.62 9.95
N ASN A 89 3.45 -7.42 9.38
CA ASN A 89 4.30 -6.27 9.67
C ASN A 89 3.74 -5.47 10.88
N TRP A 90 4.63 -4.84 11.64
CA TRP A 90 4.26 -3.94 12.74
C TRP A 90 3.74 -2.59 12.24
N ARG A 91 4.18 -2.14 11.05
CA ARG A 91 3.73 -0.89 10.45
C ARG A 91 2.28 -1.05 9.98
N ARG A 92 1.40 -0.19 10.50
CA ARG A 92 0.01 -0.12 10.03
C ARG A 92 -0.02 0.34 8.58
N SER A 93 -0.38 -0.57 7.69
CA SER A 93 -0.57 -0.33 6.27
C SER A 93 -1.76 -1.15 5.79
N THR A 94 -2.35 -0.75 4.68
CA THR A 94 -3.36 -1.60 4.05
C THR A 94 -2.69 -2.75 3.28
N LEU A 95 -3.36 -3.90 3.24
CA LEU A 95 -2.99 -5.05 2.40
C LEU A 95 -3.52 -4.93 0.96
N PHE A 96 -4.49 -4.05 0.71
CA PHE A 96 -5.02 -3.79 -0.63
C PHE A 96 -4.28 -2.63 -1.30
N ASN A 97 -3.99 -2.77 -2.59
CA ASN A 97 -3.30 -1.73 -3.35
C ASN A 97 -4.23 -0.58 -3.75
N CYS A 98 -5.42 -0.90 -4.25
CA CYS A 98 -6.28 0.05 -4.96
C CYS A 98 -7.67 0.07 -4.35
N TYR A 99 -8.21 1.29 -4.21
CA TYR A 99 -9.53 1.55 -3.66
C TYR A 99 -10.35 2.37 -4.64
N TYR A 100 -11.66 2.15 -4.63
CA TYR A 100 -12.61 3.04 -5.27
C TYR A 100 -13.41 3.77 -4.19
N ILE A 101 -13.36 5.10 -4.20
CA ILE A 101 -14.08 5.95 -3.24
C ILE A 101 -14.95 6.92 -4.04
N PRO A 102 -16.28 6.76 -4.05
CA PRO A 102 -17.17 7.62 -4.83
C PRO A 102 -17.35 9.01 -4.18
N ILE A 103 -17.48 10.04 -5.01
CA ILE A 103 -18.01 11.33 -4.59
C ILE A 103 -19.54 11.18 -4.47
N ARG A 104 -20.04 11.16 -3.23
CA ARG A 104 -21.44 10.80 -2.96
C ARG A 104 -22.43 11.93 -3.19
N GLU A 105 -21.97 13.18 -3.05
CA GLU A 105 -22.82 14.35 -3.07
C GLU A 105 -22.12 15.48 -3.83
N ASP A 106 -22.88 16.16 -4.69
CA ASP A 106 -22.48 17.39 -5.37
C ASP A 106 -22.53 18.60 -4.42
N SER A 107 -21.69 18.57 -3.38
CA SER A 107 -21.65 19.57 -2.34
C SER A 107 -20.23 19.73 -1.80
N VAL A 108 -19.93 20.89 -1.20
CA VAL A 108 -18.64 21.10 -0.52
C VAL A 108 -18.40 20.02 0.54
N LYS A 109 -19.44 19.61 1.27
CA LYS A 109 -19.38 18.53 2.26
C LYS A 109 -19.05 17.18 1.61
N GLY A 110 -19.65 16.86 0.48
CA GLY A 110 -19.37 15.63 -0.28
C GLY A 110 -17.93 15.57 -0.77
N ILE A 111 -17.45 16.69 -1.32
CA ILE A 111 -16.08 16.84 -1.80
C ILE A 111 -15.08 16.72 -0.64
N THR A 112 -15.27 17.46 0.45
CA THR A 112 -14.34 17.41 1.59
C THR A 112 -14.32 16.05 2.29
N ARG A 113 -15.47 15.36 2.33
CA ARG A 113 -15.54 13.97 2.80
C ARG A 113 -14.72 13.03 1.91
N PHE A 114 -14.84 13.15 0.59
CA PHE A 114 -14.01 12.37 -0.34
C PHE A 114 -12.52 12.63 -0.11
N LEU A 115 -12.13 13.89 0.06
CA LEU A 115 -10.74 14.26 0.35
C LEU A 115 -10.21 13.62 1.63
N ASP A 116 -10.98 13.63 2.73
CA ASP A 116 -10.59 12.96 3.99
C ASP A 116 -10.45 11.45 3.82
N GLU A 117 -11.43 10.79 3.19
CA GLU A 117 -11.39 9.34 2.93
C GLU A 117 -10.19 8.96 2.04
N ALA A 118 -9.90 9.78 1.02
CA ALA A 118 -8.75 9.57 0.14
C ALA A 118 -7.42 9.81 0.86
N ALA A 119 -7.30 10.90 1.62
CA ALA A 119 -6.10 11.26 2.38
C ALA A 119 -5.72 10.16 3.40
N ARG A 120 -6.72 9.62 4.11
CA ARG A 120 -6.52 8.49 5.03
C ARG A 120 -6.03 7.26 4.28
N THR A 121 -6.63 6.94 3.14
CA THR A 121 -6.22 5.80 2.31
C THR A 121 -4.76 5.94 1.84
N PHE A 122 -4.37 7.12 1.37
CA PHE A 122 -2.97 7.42 0.99
C PHE A 122 -2.01 7.28 2.18
N ALA A 123 -2.39 7.74 3.38
CA ALA A 123 -1.56 7.60 4.58
C ALA A 123 -1.28 6.14 4.97
N TYR A 124 -2.19 5.21 4.64
CA TYR A 124 -1.97 3.77 4.79
C TYR A 124 -1.30 3.11 3.57
N GLY A 125 -1.03 3.87 2.52
CA GLY A 125 -0.38 3.43 1.29
C GLY A 125 -1.32 2.90 0.20
N GLY A 126 -2.63 3.06 0.34
CA GLY A 126 -3.58 2.69 -0.71
C GLY A 126 -3.65 3.76 -1.80
N GLY A 127 -3.78 3.34 -3.05
CA GLY A 127 -4.20 4.21 -4.16
C GLY A 127 -5.72 4.38 -4.20
N VAL A 128 -6.20 5.51 -4.71
CA VAL A 128 -7.63 5.84 -4.77
C VAL A 128 -8.01 6.22 -6.19
N GLY A 129 -9.02 5.54 -6.72
CA GLY A 129 -9.79 5.96 -7.90
C GLY A 129 -11.16 6.49 -7.49
N SER A 130 -11.72 7.37 -8.31
CA SER A 130 -13.05 7.94 -8.09
C SER A 130 -13.74 8.26 -9.42
N ASN A 131 -15.04 8.52 -9.35
CA ASN A 131 -15.83 9.05 -10.45
C ASN A 131 -16.31 10.47 -10.11
N ALA A 132 -16.03 11.42 -11.01
CA ALA A 132 -16.39 12.83 -10.90
C ALA A 132 -17.77 13.17 -11.48
N ASP A 133 -18.48 12.21 -12.08
CA ASP A 133 -19.81 12.43 -12.70
C ASP A 133 -20.84 13.02 -11.76
N ALA A 134 -20.68 12.80 -10.45
CA ALA A 134 -21.55 13.38 -9.43
C ALA A 134 -21.40 14.91 -9.32
N LEU A 135 -20.32 15.50 -9.83
CA LEU A 135 -20.05 16.93 -9.72
C LEU A 135 -20.69 17.71 -10.88
N ARG A 136 -21.34 18.84 -10.56
CA ARG A 136 -21.94 19.69 -11.59
C ARG A 136 -20.90 20.26 -12.58
N PRO A 137 -21.29 20.49 -13.85
CA PRO A 137 -20.41 21.11 -14.84
C PRO A 137 -20.15 22.59 -14.54
N LYS A 138 -19.24 23.21 -15.31
CA LYS A 138 -18.95 24.66 -15.23
C LYS A 138 -20.23 25.49 -15.30
N GLY A 139 -20.31 26.51 -14.45
CA GLY A 139 -21.34 27.54 -14.60
C GLY A 139 -22.75 27.06 -14.24
N ALA A 140 -22.88 25.84 -13.73
CA ALA A 140 -24.13 25.39 -13.12
C ALA A 140 -24.46 26.30 -11.93
N LYS A 141 -25.76 26.58 -11.75
CA LYS A 141 -26.23 27.49 -10.70
C LYS A 141 -25.85 26.93 -9.32
N VAL A 142 -25.37 27.81 -8.44
CA VAL A 142 -25.10 27.50 -7.03
C VAL A 142 -26.00 28.40 -6.20
N GLY A 143 -26.80 27.80 -5.30
CA GLY A 143 -27.82 28.55 -4.54
C GLY A 143 -27.26 29.62 -3.60
N ASN A 144 -25.99 29.49 -3.19
CA ASN A 144 -25.39 30.29 -2.12
C ASN A 144 -24.28 31.25 -2.59
N ALA A 145 -23.92 31.25 -3.87
CA ALA A 145 -22.91 32.14 -4.43
C ALA A 145 -23.49 32.83 -5.66
N GLY A 146 -23.41 34.17 -5.73
CA GLY A 146 -23.83 34.94 -6.90
C GLY A 146 -22.99 34.68 -8.17
N MET A 147 -22.00 33.78 -8.09
CA MET A 147 -21.18 33.31 -9.20
C MET A 147 -21.40 31.81 -9.40
N GLY A 148 -21.32 31.35 -10.66
CA GLY A 148 -21.51 29.95 -11.03
C GLY A 148 -20.49 28.99 -10.39
N SER A 149 -20.76 27.68 -10.46
CA SER A 149 -19.92 26.65 -9.86
C SER A 149 -18.49 26.60 -10.41
N SER A 150 -17.54 26.31 -9.52
CA SER A 150 -16.20 25.83 -9.89
C SER A 150 -16.32 24.55 -10.73
N GLU A 151 -15.47 24.41 -11.74
CA GLU A 151 -15.50 23.26 -12.64
C GLU A 151 -15.03 21.98 -11.94
N ALA A 152 -15.56 20.83 -12.37
CA ALA A 152 -15.01 19.53 -12.01
C ALA A 152 -13.49 19.45 -12.29
N VAL A 153 -13.00 20.14 -13.33
CA VAL A 153 -11.56 20.23 -13.66
C VAL A 153 -10.76 20.90 -12.55
N SER A 154 -11.22 22.03 -12.01
CA SER A 154 -10.53 22.69 -10.89
C SER A 154 -10.52 21.82 -9.61
N LEU A 155 -11.55 21.00 -9.42
CA LEU A 155 -11.58 20.01 -8.34
C LEU A 155 -10.61 18.84 -8.61
N MET A 156 -10.39 18.46 -9.87
CA MET A 156 -9.37 17.45 -10.21
C MET A 156 -7.96 17.94 -9.90
N GLU A 157 -7.66 19.23 -10.05
CA GLU A 157 -6.35 19.79 -9.62
C GLU A 157 -6.13 19.63 -8.11
N LEU A 158 -7.17 19.87 -7.31
CA LEU A 158 -7.13 19.62 -5.87
C LEU A 158 -6.90 18.14 -5.56
N PHE A 159 -7.56 17.23 -6.27
CA PHE A 159 -7.42 15.79 -6.07
C PHE A 159 -6.01 15.31 -6.47
N SER A 160 -5.49 15.83 -7.59
CA SER A 160 -4.13 15.57 -8.06
C SER A 160 -3.10 16.07 -7.05
N THR A 161 -3.31 17.28 -6.49
CA THR A 161 -2.42 17.84 -5.47
C THR A 161 -2.44 16.99 -4.21
N LEU A 162 -3.61 16.57 -3.74
CA LEU A 162 -3.73 15.67 -2.59
C LEU A 162 -2.98 14.35 -2.83
N ALA A 163 -3.18 13.73 -3.99
CA ALA A 163 -2.52 12.48 -4.35
C ALA A 163 -1.00 12.64 -4.46
N GLY A 164 -0.52 13.75 -5.02
CA GLY A 164 0.91 14.05 -5.13
C GLY A 164 1.58 14.24 -3.76
N VAL A 165 0.93 14.98 -2.85
CA VAL A 165 1.47 15.25 -1.50
C VAL A 165 1.39 14.01 -0.60
N MET A 166 0.25 13.32 -0.59
CA MET A 166 0.00 12.23 0.35
C MET A 166 0.43 10.87 -0.20
N GLY A 167 0.18 10.61 -1.49
CA GLY A 167 0.47 9.32 -2.12
C GLY A 167 1.97 9.04 -2.30
N ALA A 168 2.78 10.07 -2.51
CA ALA A 168 4.23 9.92 -2.69
C ALA A 168 4.96 9.48 -1.42
N SER A 169 4.38 9.72 -0.23
CA SER A 169 5.02 9.42 1.07
C SER A 169 5.15 7.92 1.41
N GLY A 170 4.61 7.04 0.57
CA GLY A 170 4.58 5.58 0.77
C GLY A 170 5.40 4.75 -0.21
N SER A 171 6.29 5.37 -1.01
CA SER A 171 7.06 4.73 -2.10
C SER A 171 8.51 4.43 -1.73
#